data_AF-A0A814JRF7-F1
#
_entry.id   AF-A0A814JRF7-F1
#
_cell.length_a   1.000
_cell.length_b   1.000
_cell.length_c   1.000
_cell.angle_alpha   90.00
_cell.angle_beta   90.00
_cell.angle_gamma   90.00
#
_symmetry.space_group_name_H-M   'P 1'
#
loop_
_entity.id
_entity.type
_entity.pdbx_description
1 polymer ?
#
loop_
_entity_poly.entity_id
_entity_poly.type
_entity_poly.pdbx_seq_one_letter_code
_entity_poly.pdbx_strand_id
1 'polypeptide(L)'
;MTLRLTRRFVHQLFIRRYASKDSSITTTTDANKGLTTEKSSEISTVKRAFTLINPKTVHEIKRIDDAPIKNEMDLIRHRLTENRVKNIPIETDVLIIGGAIMGSSIAYFLKQRSPDMKVTVLERDWNYTTSSTVLSAGGLRQQFALEENIQMSVYGAEFLKHIRDHLSILDEDPVPISFHHNGYLLCGSEQSVKLFEENHKTQTSLGAKSKLLTASMLKEKFPWLNTDGIAIGCYGIQNEGWLDPWALLNAFRQKALSLGVLYLNAELVGFDKSKRVWADGTIENQLDKALILSADDNRIYPMDSSFFINAAGPWAGEVAKMAGIGVAGEYPVALPVEPR
;
A
#
# COMPACT_ATOMS: atom_id res chain seq x y z
N MET A 1 8.79 -14.27 -20.34
CA MET A 1 10.19 -14.39 -20.78
C MET A 1 11.06 -14.30 -19.54
N THR A 2 11.41 -15.46 -18.98
CA THR A 2 12.02 -15.61 -17.66
C THR A 2 13.54 -15.48 -17.79
N LEU A 3 14.11 -14.32 -17.47
CA LEU A 3 15.56 -14.17 -17.38
C LEU A 3 16.05 -14.70 -16.02
N ARG A 4 16.80 -15.81 -16.07
CA ARG A 4 17.65 -16.26 -14.97
C ARG A 4 18.71 -15.19 -14.68
N LEU A 5 18.59 -14.48 -13.58
CA LEU A 5 19.71 -13.75 -12.97
C LEU A 5 20.43 -14.68 -12.01
N THR A 6 21.72 -14.88 -12.30
CA THR A 6 22.63 -15.79 -11.64
C THR A 6 22.90 -15.37 -10.18
N ARG A 7 22.77 -16.35 -9.28
CA ARG A 7 23.27 -16.33 -7.90
C ARG A 7 24.75 -15.92 -7.86
N ARG A 8 25.03 -14.67 -7.48
CA ARG A 8 26.29 -14.21 -6.84
C ARG A 8 26.08 -12.73 -6.54
N PHE A 9 25.65 -12.38 -5.31
CA PHE A 9 25.96 -11.09 -4.65
C PHE A 9 25.23 -10.85 -3.30
N VAL A 10 24.40 -11.76 -2.78
CA VAL A 10 23.67 -11.55 -1.50
C VAL A 10 24.35 -12.26 -0.31
N HIS A 11 25.67 -12.46 -0.32
CA HIS A 11 26.35 -13.21 0.75
C HIS A 11 27.60 -12.55 1.37
N GLN A 12 27.77 -11.23 1.24
CA GLN A 12 28.94 -10.57 1.85
C GLN A 12 28.72 -9.19 2.50
N LEU A 13 27.48 -8.79 2.83
CA LEU A 13 27.26 -7.53 3.59
C LEU A 13 26.59 -7.66 4.96
N PHE A 14 26.43 -8.88 5.48
CA PHE A 14 26.07 -9.11 6.88
C PHE A 14 27.23 -9.80 7.57
N ILE A 15 28.19 -9.02 8.10
CA ILE A 15 29.06 -9.34 9.25
C ILE A 15 30.02 -8.15 9.44
N ARG A 16 30.12 -7.67 10.69
CA ARG A 16 31.01 -6.62 11.25
C ARG A 16 30.53 -5.17 11.16
N ARG A 17 29.76 -4.74 12.19
CA ARG A 17 30.20 -3.62 13.04
C ARG A 17 29.41 -3.54 14.37
N TYR A 18 29.62 -4.47 15.30
CA TYR A 18 29.36 -4.21 16.72
C TYR A 18 30.31 -5.07 17.56
N ALA A 19 31.42 -4.48 17.97
CA ALA A 19 32.28 -4.97 19.05
C ALA A 19 33.00 -3.78 19.70
N SER A 20 33.00 -3.78 21.03
CA SER A 20 33.60 -2.83 21.97
C SER A 20 32.80 -1.53 22.25
N LYS A 21 31.99 -1.57 23.33
CA LYS A 21 32.46 -1.18 24.66
C LYS A 21 31.49 -1.68 25.75
N ASP A 22 32.07 -2.47 26.64
CA ASP A 22 31.77 -2.71 28.06
C ASP A 22 31.08 -1.53 28.77
N SER A 23 30.33 -1.65 29.87
CA SER A 23 29.90 -2.74 30.74
C SER A 23 29.11 -2.05 31.87
N SER A 24 27.98 -2.58 32.31
CA SER A 24 27.68 -2.64 33.75
C SER A 24 26.50 -3.57 34.01
N ILE A 25 26.81 -4.53 34.89
CA ILE A 25 25.98 -5.57 35.45
C ILE A 25 25.05 -4.95 36.49
N THR A 26 23.79 -5.40 36.55
CA THR A 26 23.19 -5.87 37.81
C THR A 26 21.91 -6.66 37.55
N THR A 27 21.93 -7.90 38.00
CA THR A 27 20.83 -8.82 38.19
C THR A 27 20.11 -8.52 39.49
N THR A 28 18.77 -8.60 39.53
CA THR A 28 18.05 -9.08 40.71
C THR A 28 16.72 -9.72 40.32
N THR A 29 16.46 -10.85 40.95
CA THR A 29 15.35 -11.79 40.86
C THR A 29 14.16 -11.38 41.76
N ASP A 30 13.03 -12.06 41.52
CA ASP A 30 11.96 -12.47 42.46
C ASP A 30 10.61 -11.72 42.55
N ALA A 31 9.58 -12.48 42.11
CA ALA A 31 8.44 -13.00 42.88
C ALA A 31 7.16 -12.15 43.15
N ASN A 32 6.05 -12.72 42.65
CA ASN A 32 4.72 -12.95 43.27
C ASN A 32 3.97 -11.85 44.07
N LYS A 33 2.74 -11.57 43.61
CA LYS A 33 1.44 -11.37 44.31
C LYS A 33 0.56 -10.48 43.39
N GLY A 34 -0.66 -10.77 42.96
CA GLY A 34 -1.75 -11.50 43.60
C GLY A 34 -2.63 -10.51 44.39
N LEU A 35 -3.61 -9.84 43.75
CA LEU A 35 -4.81 -9.31 44.40
C LEU A 35 -5.89 -8.90 43.39
N THR A 36 -7.12 -9.11 43.83
CA THR A 36 -8.39 -9.21 43.11
C THR A 36 -9.24 -7.94 43.18
N THR A 37 -10.25 -7.88 42.30
CA THR A 37 -11.58 -7.25 42.45
C THR A 37 -11.68 -5.72 42.59
N GLU A 38 -12.15 -5.07 41.52
CA GLU A 38 -13.17 -4.02 41.59
C GLU A 38 -13.96 -3.95 40.26
N LYS A 39 -15.17 -4.52 40.29
CA LYS A 39 -16.25 -4.39 39.30
C LYS A 39 -17.46 -3.99 40.14
N SER A 40 -18.03 -2.79 39.98
CA SER A 40 -19.48 -2.50 40.13
C SER A 40 -19.85 -1.02 40.33
N SER A 41 -19.48 -0.10 39.42
CA SER A 41 -20.06 1.26 39.49
C SER A 41 -20.44 1.95 38.17
N GLU A 42 -20.10 1.39 37.00
CA GLU A 42 -20.41 2.09 35.72
C GLU A 42 -21.54 1.48 34.88
N ILE A 43 -22.15 0.37 35.32
CA ILE A 43 -23.19 -0.34 34.54
C ILE A 43 -24.62 0.22 34.77
N SER A 44 -24.82 1.16 35.71
CA SER A 44 -26.16 1.71 36.02
C SER A 44 -26.56 2.97 35.24
N THR A 45 -25.67 3.57 34.46
CA THR A 45 -25.95 4.85 33.77
C THR A 45 -26.38 4.67 32.31
N VAL A 46 -26.09 3.53 31.67
CA VAL A 46 -26.38 3.28 30.24
C VAL A 46 -27.80 2.71 30.00
N LYS A 47 -28.52 2.30 31.05
CA LYS A 47 -29.85 1.64 30.92
C LYS A 47 -31.07 2.55 30.99
N ARG A 48 -30.91 3.89 30.90
CA ARG A 48 -32.03 4.84 31.05
C ARG A 48 -32.36 5.71 29.83
N ALA A 49 -31.87 5.37 28.64
CA ALA A 49 -32.14 6.11 27.41
C ALA A 49 -32.84 5.30 26.29
N PHE A 50 -33.46 4.16 26.63
CA PHE A 50 -34.24 3.36 25.68
C PHE A 50 -35.71 3.27 26.11
N THR A 51 -36.42 4.40 26.07
CA THR A 51 -37.88 4.38 25.97
C THR A 51 -38.37 5.69 25.37
N LEU A 52 -38.97 5.59 24.18
CA LEU A 52 -39.77 6.57 23.41
C LEU A 52 -39.21 6.84 22.01
N ILE A 53 -39.41 5.88 21.10
CA ILE A 53 -39.55 6.19 19.67
C ILE A 53 -40.91 5.64 19.22
N ASN A 54 -41.77 6.57 18.81
CA ASN A 54 -43.15 6.38 18.36
C ASN A 54 -43.15 5.88 16.89
N PRO A 55 -43.97 4.87 16.48
CA PRO A 55 -43.82 4.21 15.17
C PRO A 55 -44.39 4.97 13.94
N LYS A 56 -44.51 6.30 13.96
CA LYS A 56 -45.25 7.06 12.92
C LYS A 56 -44.47 8.10 12.11
N THR A 57 -43.14 8.07 12.09
CA THR A 57 -42.34 9.01 11.28
C THR A 57 -41.45 8.26 10.28
N VAL A 58 -42.06 7.46 9.42
CA VAL A 58 -41.38 6.72 8.32
C VAL A 58 -41.53 7.42 6.96
N HIS A 59 -42.12 8.61 6.86
CA HIS A 59 -42.25 9.33 5.59
C HIS A 59 -41.69 10.77 5.68
N GLU A 60 -40.37 10.89 5.61
CA GLU A 60 -39.63 12.01 5.00
C GLU A 60 -38.12 11.73 5.13
N ILE A 61 -37.56 10.92 4.22
CA ILE A 61 -36.10 10.88 4.02
C ILE A 61 -35.78 12.07 3.11
N LYS A 62 -35.59 13.25 3.70
CA LYS A 62 -34.88 14.34 3.03
C LYS A 62 -33.41 13.95 2.89
N ARG A 63 -32.83 14.29 1.74
CA ARG A 63 -31.41 14.10 1.39
C ARG A 63 -30.53 14.44 2.59
N ILE A 64 -29.72 13.49 3.03
CA ILE A 64 -28.66 13.74 4.00
C ILE A 64 -27.64 14.62 3.27
N ASP A 65 -27.47 15.84 3.77
CA ASP A 65 -26.45 16.78 3.31
C ASP A 65 -25.05 16.17 3.48
N ASP A 66 -24.20 16.29 2.45
CA ASP A 66 -22.80 15.81 2.38
C ASP A 66 -21.83 16.49 3.38
N ALA A 67 -22.34 17.18 4.39
CA ALA A 67 -21.60 18.04 5.30
C ALA A 67 -20.71 17.33 6.35
N PRO A 68 -21.02 16.11 6.88
CA PRO A 68 -20.16 15.49 7.89
C PRO A 68 -18.86 14.92 7.30
N ILE A 69 -18.89 14.41 6.06
CA ILE A 69 -17.72 13.80 5.39
C ILE A 69 -16.69 14.87 5.01
N LYS A 70 -17.15 16.07 4.67
CA LYS A 70 -16.27 17.18 4.28
C LYS A 70 -15.37 17.63 5.44
N ASN A 71 -15.91 17.65 6.67
CA ASN A 71 -15.17 18.08 7.86
C ASN A 71 -14.06 17.09 8.27
N GLU A 72 -14.27 15.77 8.18
CA GLU A 72 -13.21 14.80 8.46
C GLU A 72 -12.12 14.83 7.40
N MET A 73 -12.49 14.96 6.12
CA MET A 73 -11.55 15.09 5.02
C MET A 73 -10.74 16.39 5.10
N ASP A 74 -11.36 17.49 5.54
CA ASP A 74 -10.67 18.77 5.75
C ASP A 74 -9.75 18.72 6.98
N LEU A 75 -10.12 17.99 8.04
CA LEU A 75 -9.26 17.71 9.20
C LEU A 75 -8.07 16.81 8.84
N ILE A 76 -8.28 15.78 8.02
CA ILE A 76 -7.22 14.93 7.46
C ILE A 76 -6.32 15.79 6.55
N ARG A 77 -6.87 16.60 5.65
CA ARG A 77 -6.11 17.55 4.83
C ARG A 77 -5.29 18.50 5.69
N HIS A 78 -5.86 19.06 6.76
CA HIS A 78 -5.17 19.98 7.67
C HIS A 78 -3.97 19.32 8.36
N ARG A 79 -4.13 18.10 8.90
CA ARG A 79 -3.00 17.33 9.48
C ARG A 79 -1.96 16.93 8.42
N LEU A 80 -2.39 16.61 7.19
CA LEU A 80 -1.51 16.30 6.07
C LEU A 80 -0.77 17.54 5.52
N THR A 81 -1.29 18.76 5.75
CA THR A 81 -0.64 20.01 5.32
C THR A 81 0.40 20.55 6.29
N GLU A 82 0.34 20.21 7.59
CA GLU A 82 1.27 20.76 8.59
C GLU A 82 2.60 20.01 8.69
N ASN A 83 2.68 18.75 8.25
CA ASN A 83 3.95 18.02 8.11
C ASN A 83 4.72 18.38 6.82
N ARG A 84 4.74 19.67 6.46
CA ARG A 84 5.62 20.18 5.41
C ARG A 84 7.00 20.45 5.98
N VAL A 85 7.96 19.62 5.61
CA VAL A 85 9.35 19.87 5.97
C VAL A 85 9.87 21.01 5.10
N LYS A 86 10.07 22.16 5.75
CA LYS A 86 10.60 23.38 5.11
C LYS A 86 12.02 23.21 4.54
N ASN A 87 12.77 22.25 5.05
CA ASN A 87 14.15 22.00 4.64
C ASN A 87 14.27 20.60 4.02
N ILE A 88 14.32 20.53 2.69
CA ILE A 88 14.61 19.28 1.99
C ILE A 88 15.99 18.78 2.45
N PRO A 89 16.11 17.55 2.97
CA PRO A 89 17.40 17.03 3.43
C PRO A 89 18.33 16.83 2.24
N ILE A 90 19.63 16.98 2.49
CA ILE A 90 20.67 16.78 1.48
C ILE A 90 20.96 15.28 1.21
N GLU A 91 20.54 14.40 2.12
CA GLU A 91 20.78 12.95 2.06
C GLU A 91 19.61 12.15 2.66
N THR A 92 19.41 10.93 2.18
CA THR A 92 18.51 9.92 2.72
C THR A 92 19.09 8.53 2.44
N ASP A 93 18.70 7.48 3.17
CA ASP A 93 19.17 6.12 2.82
C ASP A 93 18.39 5.59 1.60
N VAL A 94 17.08 5.84 1.58
CA VAL A 94 16.18 5.47 0.49
C VAL A 94 15.31 6.66 0.09
N LEU A 95 15.28 6.94 -1.21
CA LEU A 95 14.38 7.91 -1.83
C LEU A 95 13.33 7.18 -2.68
N ILE A 96 12.06 7.32 -2.31
CA ILE A 96 10.91 6.72 -3.00
C ILE A 96 10.25 7.83 -3.84
N ILE A 97 10.14 7.60 -5.14
CA ILE A 97 9.54 8.56 -6.08
C ILE A 97 8.11 8.13 -6.37
N GLY A 98 7.13 8.91 -5.90
CA GLY A 98 5.70 8.61 -5.92
C GLY A 98 5.19 8.18 -4.55
N GLY A 99 4.26 8.92 -3.98
CA GLY A 99 3.73 8.74 -2.62
C GLY A 99 2.35 8.11 -2.55
N ALA A 100 1.82 7.60 -3.66
CA ALA A 100 0.57 6.85 -3.71
C ALA A 100 0.69 5.48 -3.00
N ILE A 101 -0.27 4.56 -3.22
CA ILE A 101 -0.37 3.33 -2.42
C ILE A 101 0.92 2.50 -2.42
N MET A 102 1.59 2.40 -3.57
CA MET A 102 2.82 1.63 -3.71
C MET A 102 3.96 2.27 -2.92
N GLY A 103 4.22 3.56 -3.11
CA GLY A 103 5.31 4.25 -2.41
C GLY A 103 5.11 4.29 -0.90
N SER A 104 3.89 4.57 -0.45
CA SER A 104 3.55 4.59 0.99
C SER A 104 3.63 3.20 1.62
N SER A 105 3.22 2.15 0.90
CA SER A 105 3.37 0.76 1.35
C SER A 105 4.83 0.34 1.44
N ILE A 106 5.65 0.68 0.44
CA ILE A 106 7.10 0.43 0.46
C ILE A 106 7.73 1.12 1.66
N ALA A 107 7.44 2.41 1.88
CA ALA A 107 7.97 3.16 3.02
C ALA A 107 7.62 2.50 4.36
N TYR A 108 6.36 2.10 4.56
CA TYR A 108 5.92 1.36 5.72
C TYR A 108 6.72 0.06 5.91
N PHE A 109 6.79 -0.80 4.89
CA PHE A 109 7.46 -2.10 5.01
C PHE A 109 8.98 -2.01 5.17
N LEU A 110 9.60 -0.94 4.64
CA LEU A 110 11.00 -0.62 4.89
C LEU A 110 11.23 -0.26 6.35
N LYS A 111 10.40 0.60 6.94
CA LYS A 111 10.52 0.98 8.36
C LYS A 111 10.19 -0.16 9.32
N GLN A 112 9.28 -1.06 8.94
CA GLN A 112 9.03 -2.28 9.72
C GLN A 112 10.26 -3.20 9.79
N ARG A 113 11.08 -3.24 8.73
CA ARG A 113 12.29 -4.09 8.67
C ARG A 113 13.53 -3.40 9.20
N SER A 114 13.64 -2.10 8.98
CA SER A 114 14.79 -1.27 9.35
C SER A 114 14.30 0.04 9.98
N PRO A 115 13.95 0.03 11.28
CA PRO A 115 13.38 1.19 11.96
C PRO A 115 14.27 2.42 11.94
N ASP A 116 15.60 2.28 11.91
CA ASP A 116 16.53 3.42 11.91
C ASP A 116 16.81 3.98 10.52
N MET A 117 16.31 3.34 9.46
CA MET A 117 16.59 3.76 8.08
C MET A 117 15.90 5.09 7.77
N LYS A 118 16.65 6.04 7.21
CA LYS A 118 16.14 7.32 6.72
C LYS A 118 15.44 7.07 5.38
N VAL A 119 14.11 7.21 5.38
CA VAL A 119 13.29 7.01 4.19
C VAL A 119 12.60 8.32 3.86
N THR A 120 12.74 8.76 2.61
CA THR A 120 12.06 9.93 2.07
C THR A 120 11.15 9.53 0.92
N VAL A 121 9.93 10.03 0.91
CA VAL A 121 8.92 9.83 -0.15
C VAL A 121 8.66 11.17 -0.82
N LEU A 122 8.81 11.22 -2.14
CA LEU A 122 8.42 12.37 -2.97
C LEU A 122 7.03 12.14 -3.53
N GLU A 123 6.16 13.13 -3.36
CA GLU A 123 4.87 13.18 -4.04
C GLU A 123 4.68 14.57 -4.64
N ARG A 124 4.44 14.62 -5.95
CA ARG A 124 4.27 15.90 -6.67
C ARG A 124 2.85 16.44 -6.59
N ASP A 125 1.87 15.55 -6.44
CA ASP A 125 0.46 15.89 -6.30
C ASP A 125 0.01 15.53 -4.89
N TRP A 126 0.17 16.48 -3.97
CA TRP A 126 -0.13 16.28 -2.55
C TRP A 126 -1.60 15.92 -2.27
N ASN A 127 -2.49 16.27 -3.20
CA ASN A 127 -3.91 15.98 -3.16
C ASN A 127 -4.28 14.69 -3.91
N TYR A 128 -3.31 14.04 -4.56
CA TYR A 128 -3.46 12.82 -5.36
C TYR A 128 -4.58 12.89 -6.40
N THR A 129 -4.85 14.07 -6.94
CA THR A 129 -5.90 14.33 -7.94
C THR A 129 -5.73 13.51 -9.22
N THR A 130 -4.49 13.16 -9.56
CA THR A 130 -4.16 12.38 -10.76
C THR A 130 -3.77 10.93 -10.45
N SER A 131 -3.80 10.53 -9.18
CA SER A 131 -3.33 9.21 -8.75
C SER A 131 -4.28 8.09 -9.18
N SER A 132 -3.72 7.07 -9.86
CA SER A 132 -4.46 5.84 -10.21
C SER A 132 -4.99 5.09 -8.98
N THR A 133 -4.39 5.31 -7.81
CA THR A 133 -4.90 4.76 -6.54
C THR A 133 -6.28 5.34 -6.22
N VAL A 134 -6.40 6.66 -6.25
CA VAL A 134 -7.62 7.38 -5.83
C VAL A 134 -8.72 7.28 -6.88
N LEU A 135 -8.33 7.17 -8.16
CA LEU A 135 -9.26 6.94 -9.26
C LEU A 135 -9.74 5.48 -9.38
N SER A 136 -9.23 4.57 -8.53
CA SER A 136 -9.60 3.16 -8.52
C SER A 136 -11.00 2.94 -7.92
N ALA A 137 -11.70 1.91 -8.40
CA ALA A 137 -12.91 1.40 -7.75
C ALA A 137 -12.63 0.57 -6.48
N GLY A 138 -11.35 0.34 -6.13
CA GLY A 138 -10.95 -0.32 -4.89
C GLY A 138 -11.20 -1.83 -4.81
N GLY A 139 -11.39 -2.48 -5.95
CA GLY A 139 -11.62 -3.93 -6.03
C GLY A 139 -10.43 -4.76 -5.55
N LEU A 140 -10.69 -5.74 -4.69
CA LEU A 140 -9.76 -6.76 -4.24
C LEU A 140 -10.24 -8.13 -4.68
N ARG A 141 -9.39 -8.87 -5.40
CA ARG A 141 -9.64 -10.24 -5.86
C ARG A 141 -8.39 -11.08 -5.75
N GLN A 142 -8.54 -12.40 -5.73
CA GLN A 142 -7.44 -13.37 -5.69
C GLN A 142 -7.43 -14.28 -6.94
N GLN A 143 -8.39 -14.09 -7.84
CA GLN A 143 -8.65 -14.93 -9.02
C GLN A 143 -7.69 -14.65 -10.19
N PHE A 144 -6.40 -14.86 -9.98
CA PHE A 144 -5.36 -14.69 -11.01
C PHE A 144 -4.94 -16.03 -11.63
N ALA A 145 -4.16 -15.97 -12.71
CA ALA A 145 -3.63 -17.16 -13.40
C ALA A 145 -2.18 -17.50 -13.00
N LEU A 146 -1.36 -16.49 -12.71
CA LEU A 146 0.03 -16.66 -12.26
C LEU A 146 0.08 -16.89 -10.75
N GLU A 147 0.88 -17.85 -10.32
CA GLU A 147 1.00 -18.24 -8.90
C GLU A 147 1.45 -17.07 -8.03
N GLU A 148 2.39 -16.26 -8.52
CA GLU A 148 2.94 -15.12 -7.80
C GLU A 148 1.87 -14.05 -7.54
N ASN A 149 0.99 -13.82 -8.53
CA ASN A 149 -0.12 -12.86 -8.39
C ASN A 149 -1.17 -13.37 -7.39
N ILE A 150 -1.42 -14.68 -7.38
CA ILE A 150 -2.33 -15.30 -6.41
C ILE A 150 -1.75 -15.14 -5.00
N GLN A 151 -0.48 -15.50 -4.80
CA GLN A 151 0.21 -15.39 -3.51
C GLN A 151 0.24 -13.95 -2.99
N MET A 152 0.57 -12.98 -3.83
CA MET A 152 0.52 -11.55 -3.47
C MET A 152 -0.88 -11.10 -3.08
N SER A 153 -1.92 -11.59 -3.77
CA SER A 153 -3.31 -11.23 -3.49
C SER A 153 -3.83 -11.86 -2.19
N VAL A 154 -3.48 -13.13 -1.94
CA VAL A 154 -3.78 -13.83 -0.69
C VAL A 154 -3.12 -13.10 0.48
N TYR A 155 -1.84 -12.75 0.34
CA TYR A 155 -1.12 -11.96 1.34
C TYR A 155 -1.77 -10.59 1.57
N GLY A 156 -2.08 -9.87 0.48
CA GLY A 156 -2.70 -8.54 0.55
C GLY A 156 -4.06 -8.58 1.24
N ALA A 157 -4.88 -9.61 0.97
CA ALA A 157 -6.17 -9.75 1.63
C ALA A 157 -6.05 -10.10 3.12
N GLU A 158 -5.07 -10.91 3.50
CA GLU A 158 -4.79 -11.21 4.91
C GLU A 158 -4.26 -9.99 5.66
N PHE A 159 -3.39 -9.20 5.02
CA PHE A 159 -2.92 -7.92 5.54
C PHE A 159 -4.09 -6.96 5.79
N LEU A 160 -5.01 -6.82 4.82
CA LEU A 160 -6.18 -5.95 4.94
C LEU A 160 -7.13 -6.39 6.05
N LYS A 161 -7.26 -7.71 6.27
CA LYS A 161 -8.06 -8.26 7.37
C LYS A 161 -7.48 -7.89 8.74
N HIS A 162 -6.16 -7.79 8.86
CA HIS A 162 -5.44 -7.42 10.08
C HIS A 162 -4.91 -5.99 10.03
N ILE A 163 -5.54 -5.13 9.23
CA ILE A 163 -5.01 -3.79 8.96
C ILE A 163 -4.88 -2.93 10.21
N ARG A 164 -5.73 -3.14 11.21
CA ARG A 164 -5.64 -2.44 12.49
C ARG A 164 -4.34 -2.81 13.22
N ASP A 165 -3.93 -4.07 13.19
CA ASP A 165 -2.69 -4.50 13.84
C ASP A 165 -1.45 -3.92 13.13
N HIS A 166 -1.56 -3.67 11.83
CA HIS A 166 -0.46 -3.19 11.00
C HIS A 166 -0.35 -1.66 10.96
N LEU A 167 -1.48 -0.96 10.77
CA LEU A 167 -1.51 0.46 10.42
C LEU A 167 -2.10 1.38 11.50
N SER A 168 -2.49 0.86 12.67
CA SER A 168 -2.90 1.73 13.77
C SER A 168 -1.73 2.57 14.29
N ILE A 169 -2.04 3.79 14.73
CA ILE A 169 -1.10 4.72 15.36
C ILE A 169 -1.55 4.89 16.81
N LEU A 170 -0.58 4.98 17.73
CA LEU A 170 -0.88 5.16 19.14
C LEU A 170 -1.65 6.47 19.35
N ASP A 171 -2.72 6.42 20.14
CA ASP A 171 -3.58 7.57 20.46
C ASP A 171 -4.32 8.21 19.26
N GLU A 172 -4.39 7.51 18.11
CA GLU A 172 -5.20 7.92 16.96
C GLU A 172 -6.26 6.87 16.63
N ASP A 173 -7.42 7.35 16.17
CA ASP A 173 -8.49 6.48 15.68
C ASP A 173 -8.04 5.74 14.40
N PRO A 174 -8.35 4.44 14.26
CA PRO A 174 -8.04 3.70 13.05
C PRO A 174 -8.75 4.29 11.83
N VAL A 175 -8.02 4.49 10.73
CA VAL A 175 -8.61 4.95 9.47
C VAL A 175 -9.66 3.93 8.98
N PRO A 176 -10.92 4.33 8.74
CA PRO A 176 -11.99 3.41 8.34
C PRO A 176 -11.88 3.07 6.85
N ILE A 177 -11.16 1.99 6.54
CA ILE A 177 -10.92 1.53 5.16
C ILE A 177 -12.18 1.00 4.47
N SER A 178 -13.24 0.74 5.24
CA SER A 178 -14.56 0.33 4.72
C SER A 178 -14.47 -0.87 3.77
N PHE A 179 -13.80 -1.94 4.21
CA PHE A 179 -13.66 -3.14 3.38
C PHE A 179 -14.98 -3.94 3.35
N HIS A 180 -15.60 -4.00 2.18
CA HIS A 180 -16.85 -4.70 1.92
C HIS A 180 -16.57 -6.09 1.34
N HIS A 181 -16.75 -7.12 2.16
CA HIS A 181 -16.46 -8.53 1.81
C HIS A 181 -17.57 -9.20 0.98
N ASN A 182 -17.94 -8.61 -0.15
CA ASN A 182 -19.04 -9.12 -1.00
C ASN A 182 -18.55 -9.97 -2.19
N GLY A 183 -17.26 -10.33 -2.21
CA GLY A 183 -16.67 -11.21 -3.20
C GLY A 183 -16.37 -10.54 -4.54
N TYR A 184 -15.84 -11.32 -5.48
CA TYR A 184 -15.58 -10.90 -6.86
C TYR A 184 -16.04 -12.02 -7.80
N LEU A 185 -16.76 -11.68 -8.88
CA LEU A 185 -17.26 -12.65 -9.86
C LEU A 185 -16.55 -12.42 -11.20
N LEU A 186 -15.89 -13.46 -11.70
CA LEU A 186 -15.41 -13.54 -13.08
C LEU A 186 -16.32 -14.52 -13.84
N CYS A 187 -16.76 -14.12 -15.03
CA CYS A 187 -17.60 -14.95 -15.90
C CYS A 187 -16.81 -15.35 -17.16
N GLY A 188 -17.01 -16.58 -17.61
CA GLY A 188 -16.36 -17.17 -18.77
C GLY A 188 -17.37 -17.78 -19.73
N SER A 189 -17.06 -17.69 -21.02
CA SER A 189 -17.78 -18.39 -22.09
C SER A 189 -17.36 -19.87 -22.16
N GLU A 190 -18.05 -20.65 -22.99
CA GLU A 190 -17.78 -22.09 -23.19
C GLU A 190 -16.31 -22.39 -23.50
N GLN A 191 -15.68 -21.52 -24.31
CA GLN A 191 -14.27 -21.68 -24.72
C GLN A 191 -13.27 -21.52 -23.57
N SER A 192 -13.68 -20.85 -22.49
CA SER A 192 -12.84 -20.55 -21.33
C SER A 192 -13.02 -21.50 -20.17
N VAL A 193 -13.96 -22.46 -20.25
CA VAL A 193 -14.30 -23.38 -19.14
C VAL A 193 -13.07 -24.11 -18.61
N LYS A 194 -12.29 -24.75 -19.49
CA LYS A 194 -11.08 -25.48 -19.09
C LYS A 194 -10.06 -24.58 -18.40
N LEU A 195 -9.88 -23.35 -18.89
CA LEU A 195 -8.97 -22.37 -18.28
C LEU A 195 -9.45 -21.94 -16.89
N PHE A 196 -10.76 -21.78 -16.69
CA PHE A 196 -11.34 -21.49 -15.38
C PHE A 196 -11.11 -22.63 -14.38
N GLU A 197 -11.28 -23.87 -14.82
CA GLU A 197 -11.02 -25.06 -13.99
C GLU A 197 -9.55 -25.20 -13.59
N GLU A 198 -8.64 -25.03 -14.55
CA GLU A 198 -7.19 -25.05 -14.31
C GLU A 198 -6.77 -23.92 -13.35
N ASN A 199 -7.22 -22.69 -13.60
CA ASN A 199 -6.92 -21.56 -12.74
C ASN A 199 -7.52 -21.73 -11.34
N HIS A 200 -8.76 -22.22 -11.22
CA HIS A 200 -9.41 -22.46 -9.92
C HIS A 200 -8.64 -23.48 -9.09
N LYS A 201 -8.12 -24.54 -9.72
CA LYS A 201 -7.28 -25.53 -9.04
C LYS A 201 -6.01 -24.89 -8.47
N THR A 202 -5.33 -24.06 -9.24
CA THR A 202 -4.12 -23.33 -8.79
C THR A 202 -4.44 -22.30 -7.71
N GLN A 203 -5.54 -21.55 -7.88
CA GLN A 203 -6.00 -20.57 -6.89
C GLN A 203 -6.28 -21.22 -5.54
N THR A 204 -7.04 -22.32 -5.55
CA THR A 204 -7.41 -23.03 -4.31
C THR A 204 -6.23 -23.73 -3.65
N SER A 205 -5.27 -24.27 -4.42
CA SER A 205 -4.04 -24.85 -3.86
C SER A 205 -3.16 -23.81 -3.17
N LEU A 206 -3.20 -22.56 -3.63
CA LEU A 206 -2.48 -21.42 -3.04
C LEU A 206 -3.28 -20.69 -1.95
N GLY A 207 -4.45 -21.21 -1.56
CA GLY A 207 -5.22 -20.72 -0.42
C GLY A 207 -6.32 -19.72 -0.76
N ALA A 208 -6.46 -19.30 -2.02
CA ALA A 208 -7.57 -18.44 -2.43
C ALA A 208 -8.92 -19.17 -2.25
N LYS A 209 -9.92 -18.44 -1.77
CA LYS A 209 -11.24 -18.99 -1.45
C LYS A 209 -12.24 -18.59 -2.52
N SER A 210 -12.32 -19.42 -3.55
CA SER A 210 -13.25 -19.23 -4.68
C SER A 210 -14.04 -20.50 -4.99
N LYS A 211 -15.20 -20.33 -5.63
CA LYS A 211 -16.06 -21.42 -6.12
C LYS A 211 -16.31 -21.25 -7.61
N LEU A 212 -16.26 -22.34 -8.34
CA LEU A 212 -16.81 -22.41 -9.69
C LEU A 212 -18.33 -22.59 -9.60
N LEU A 213 -19.05 -21.85 -10.45
CA LEU A 213 -20.50 -21.82 -10.52
C LEU A 213 -20.94 -22.02 -11.96
N THR A 214 -21.95 -22.86 -12.18
CA THR A 214 -22.60 -22.98 -13.49
C THR A 214 -23.51 -21.78 -13.74
N ALA A 215 -23.96 -21.61 -14.99
CA ALA A 215 -24.98 -20.60 -15.34
C ALA A 215 -26.23 -20.68 -14.44
N SER A 216 -26.72 -21.89 -14.16
CA SER A 216 -27.89 -22.09 -13.29
C SER A 216 -27.64 -21.63 -11.86
N MET A 217 -26.47 -21.97 -11.28
CA MET A 217 -26.08 -21.53 -9.95
C MET A 217 -25.87 -20.01 -9.88
N LEU A 218 -25.35 -19.40 -10.94
CA LEU A 218 -25.23 -17.94 -11.05
C LEU A 218 -26.60 -17.27 -11.06
N LYS A 219 -27.57 -17.80 -11.81
CA LYS A 219 -28.93 -17.25 -11.87
C LYS A 219 -29.67 -17.39 -10.53
N GLU A 220 -29.45 -18.48 -9.80
CA GLU A 220 -29.99 -18.65 -8.45
C GLU A 220 -29.37 -17.65 -7.46
N LYS A 221 -28.04 -17.52 -7.49
CA LYS A 221 -27.31 -16.65 -6.55
C LYS A 221 -27.46 -15.16 -6.86
N PHE A 222 -27.54 -14.81 -8.14
CA PHE A 222 -27.65 -13.45 -8.66
C PHE A 222 -28.82 -13.36 -9.64
N PRO A 223 -30.08 -13.34 -9.15
CA PRO A 223 -31.27 -13.35 -10.02
C PRO A 223 -31.37 -12.17 -10.99
N TRP A 224 -30.62 -11.10 -10.74
CA TRP A 224 -30.53 -9.90 -11.58
C TRP A 224 -29.52 -10.04 -12.74
N LEU A 225 -28.68 -11.08 -12.75
CA LEU A 225 -27.66 -11.29 -13.79
C LEU A 225 -28.25 -12.04 -14.98
N ASN A 226 -28.10 -11.50 -16.20
CA ASN A 226 -28.34 -12.29 -17.40
C ASN A 226 -27.19 -13.28 -17.60
N THR A 227 -27.51 -14.57 -17.64
CA THR A 227 -26.53 -15.66 -17.78
C THR A 227 -26.36 -16.14 -19.22
N ASP A 228 -27.03 -15.52 -20.19
CA ASP A 228 -26.89 -15.87 -21.60
C ASP A 228 -25.42 -15.76 -22.05
N GLY A 229 -24.89 -16.84 -22.63
CA GLY A 229 -23.50 -16.92 -23.08
C GLY A 229 -22.45 -17.11 -21.97
N ILE A 230 -22.87 -17.16 -20.69
CA ILE A 230 -21.99 -17.51 -19.56
C ILE A 230 -22.05 -19.02 -19.34
N ALA A 231 -20.92 -19.69 -19.53
CA ALA A 231 -20.80 -21.13 -19.28
C ALA A 231 -20.36 -21.42 -17.84
N ILE A 232 -19.48 -20.57 -17.31
CA ILE A 232 -18.87 -20.75 -16.00
C ILE A 232 -18.65 -19.40 -15.31
N GLY A 233 -18.82 -19.38 -13.99
CA GLY A 233 -18.39 -18.28 -13.13
C GLY A 233 -17.36 -18.76 -12.12
N CYS A 234 -16.35 -17.96 -11.83
CA CYS A 234 -15.53 -18.11 -10.63
C CYS A 234 -15.92 -17.00 -9.67
N TYR A 235 -16.37 -17.35 -8.47
CA TYR A 235 -16.79 -16.40 -7.45
C TYR A 235 -15.92 -16.52 -6.19
N GLY A 236 -15.25 -15.44 -5.81
CA GLY A 236 -14.56 -15.36 -4.53
C GLY A 236 -15.53 -15.27 -3.37
N ILE A 237 -15.44 -16.24 -2.46
CA ILE A 237 -16.36 -16.38 -1.33
C ILE A 237 -15.83 -15.76 -0.03
N GLN A 238 -14.53 -15.46 0.02
CA GLN A 238 -13.88 -14.88 1.20
C GLN A 238 -12.70 -14.01 0.75
N ASN A 239 -12.39 -12.98 1.54
CA ASN A 239 -11.20 -12.14 1.36
C ASN A 239 -11.15 -11.45 -0.02
N GLU A 240 -12.33 -11.18 -0.60
CA GLU A 240 -12.51 -10.44 -1.85
C GLU A 240 -13.68 -9.46 -1.71
N GLY A 241 -13.68 -8.41 -2.54
CA GLY A 241 -14.69 -7.36 -2.48
C GLY A 241 -14.12 -6.01 -2.91
N TRP A 242 -14.48 -4.93 -2.21
CA TRP A 242 -13.93 -3.61 -2.47
C TRP A 242 -13.75 -2.81 -1.18
N LEU A 243 -12.84 -1.85 -1.20
CA LEU A 243 -12.54 -0.94 -0.11
C LEU A 243 -12.42 0.50 -0.62
N ASP A 244 -12.30 1.46 0.29
CA ASP A 244 -11.96 2.84 -0.06
C ASP A 244 -10.44 2.97 -0.29
N PRO A 245 -9.99 3.20 -1.54
CA PRO A 245 -8.56 3.32 -1.86
C PRO A 245 -7.91 4.55 -1.22
N TRP A 246 -8.67 5.64 -1.06
CA TRP A 246 -8.20 6.87 -0.43
C TRP A 246 -7.95 6.64 1.05
N ALA A 247 -8.88 5.97 1.73
CA ALA A 247 -8.71 5.58 3.13
C ALA A 247 -7.50 4.66 3.31
N LEU A 248 -7.32 3.66 2.44
CA LEU A 248 -6.16 2.77 2.50
C LEU A 248 -4.83 3.50 2.27
N LEU A 249 -4.77 4.39 1.28
CA LEU A 249 -3.59 5.24 1.03
C LEU A 249 -3.25 6.07 2.26
N ASN A 250 -4.23 6.75 2.84
CA ASN A 250 -4.02 7.56 4.04
C ASN A 250 -3.56 6.73 5.23
N ALA A 251 -4.11 5.53 5.44
CA ALA A 251 -3.68 4.64 6.50
C ALA A 251 -2.18 4.29 6.38
N PHE A 252 -1.73 3.93 5.18
CA PHE A 252 -0.30 3.67 4.93
C PHE A 252 0.56 4.92 5.13
N ARG A 253 0.13 6.05 4.57
CA ARG A 253 0.87 7.31 4.66
C ARG A 253 1.03 7.79 6.10
N GLN A 254 -0.06 7.81 6.86
CA GLN A 254 -0.03 8.21 8.26
C GLN A 254 0.82 7.26 9.09
N LYS A 255 0.68 5.95 8.85
CA LYS A 255 1.53 4.97 9.55
C LYS A 255 3.01 5.19 9.21
N ALA A 256 3.36 5.40 7.95
CA ALA A 256 4.73 5.69 7.53
C ALA A 256 5.27 6.97 8.20
N LEU A 257 4.48 8.05 8.23
CA LEU A 257 4.83 9.30 8.96
C LEU A 257 5.07 9.04 10.45
N SER A 258 4.20 8.27 11.12
CA SER A 258 4.36 7.90 12.54
C SER A 258 5.64 7.09 12.81
N LEU A 259 6.18 6.42 11.80
CA LEU A 259 7.44 5.67 11.89
C LEU A 259 8.67 6.54 11.55
N GLY A 260 8.48 7.84 11.29
CA GLY A 260 9.55 8.78 10.96
C GLY A 260 9.96 8.79 9.48
N VAL A 261 9.09 8.33 8.57
CA VAL A 261 9.29 8.56 7.12
C VAL A 261 9.07 10.03 6.82
N LEU A 262 9.96 10.61 6.04
CA LEU A 262 9.80 11.97 5.52
C LEU A 262 8.97 11.96 4.25
N TYR A 263 7.92 12.78 4.18
CA TYR A 263 7.20 13.06 2.93
C TYR A 263 7.49 14.47 2.45
N LEU A 264 7.80 14.64 1.16
CA LEU A 264 8.04 15.93 0.53
C LEU A 264 7.04 16.16 -0.60
N ASN A 265 6.42 17.34 -0.59
CA ASN A 265 5.62 17.82 -1.70
C ASN A 265 6.56 18.36 -2.78
N ALA A 266 7.01 17.47 -3.66
CA ALA A 266 8.08 17.76 -4.59
C ALA A 266 8.07 16.80 -5.78
N GLU A 267 8.65 17.28 -6.88
CA GLU A 267 8.79 16.52 -8.12
C GLU A 267 10.25 16.14 -8.37
N LEU A 268 10.49 14.91 -8.80
CA LEU A 268 11.78 14.53 -9.37
C LEU A 268 11.88 15.11 -10.78
N VAL A 269 12.90 15.94 -11.03
CA VAL A 269 13.13 16.56 -12.34
C VAL A 269 14.35 16.00 -13.07
N GLY A 270 15.14 15.15 -12.41
CA GLY A 270 16.30 14.51 -13.02
C GLY A 270 17.21 13.83 -12.01
N PHE A 271 18.35 13.36 -12.52
CA PHE A 271 19.44 12.82 -11.71
C PHE A 271 20.77 13.44 -12.16
N ASP A 272 21.63 13.73 -11.19
CA ASP A 272 23.06 13.84 -11.43
C ASP A 272 23.61 12.43 -11.66
N LYS A 273 24.46 12.27 -12.67
CA LYS A 273 24.98 10.98 -13.10
C LYS A 273 26.48 11.03 -13.28
N SER A 274 27.14 9.95 -12.89
CA SER A 274 28.54 9.71 -13.14
C SER A 274 28.76 8.36 -13.79
N LYS A 275 30.02 8.08 -14.12
CA LYS A 275 30.45 6.76 -14.58
C LYS A 275 31.31 6.13 -13.49
N ARG A 276 30.93 4.94 -13.07
CA ARG A 276 31.76 4.12 -12.18
C ARG A 276 32.62 3.19 -13.01
N VAL A 277 33.92 3.20 -12.75
CA VAL A 277 34.88 2.26 -13.34
C VAL A 277 35.22 1.20 -12.30
N TRP A 278 34.90 -0.06 -12.60
CA TRP A 278 35.23 -1.20 -11.77
C TRP A 278 36.67 -1.67 -12.00
N ALA A 279 37.22 -2.45 -11.06
CA ALA A 279 38.61 -2.90 -11.12
C ALA A 279 38.91 -3.82 -12.32
N ASP A 280 37.88 -4.45 -12.90
CA ASP A 280 37.97 -5.27 -14.11
C ASP A 280 37.83 -4.46 -15.41
N GLY A 281 37.72 -3.12 -15.30
CA GLY A 281 37.55 -2.20 -16.42
C GLY A 281 36.10 -2.01 -16.86
N THR A 282 35.13 -2.67 -16.23
CA THR A 282 33.70 -2.46 -16.51
C THR A 282 33.31 -1.02 -16.15
N ILE A 283 32.59 -0.34 -17.04
CA ILE A 283 32.08 1.02 -16.84
C ILE A 283 30.56 0.96 -16.75
N GLU A 284 30.01 1.41 -15.62
CA GLU A 284 28.57 1.45 -15.39
C GLU A 284 28.12 2.89 -15.12
N ASN A 285 26.91 3.22 -15.58
CA ASN A 285 26.29 4.49 -15.22
C ASN A 285 25.83 4.44 -13.77
N GLN A 286 26.16 5.48 -13.00
CA GLN A 286 25.76 5.63 -11.61
C GLN A 286 24.84 6.86 -11.48
N LEU A 287 23.74 6.69 -10.74
CA LEU A 287 22.94 7.81 -10.27
C LEU A 287 23.55 8.31 -8.97
N ASP A 288 24.01 9.55 -8.93
CA ASP A 288 24.66 10.11 -7.75
C ASP A 288 23.64 10.84 -6.87
N LYS A 289 22.82 11.71 -7.47
CA LYS A 289 21.84 12.51 -6.74
C LYS A 289 20.53 12.63 -7.51
N ALA A 290 19.42 12.65 -6.79
CA ALA A 290 18.14 13.08 -7.35
C ALA A 290 18.06 14.61 -7.34
N LEU A 291 17.57 15.19 -8.43
CA LEU A 291 17.26 16.61 -8.52
C LEU A 291 15.78 16.80 -8.21
N ILE A 292 15.48 17.46 -7.09
CA ILE A 292 14.13 17.55 -6.52
C ILE A 292 13.63 18.98 -6.62
N LEU A 293 12.57 19.21 -7.39
CA LEU A 293 11.87 20.48 -7.47
C LEU A 293 10.85 20.58 -6.34
N SER A 294 11.12 21.45 -5.37
CA SER A 294 10.23 21.72 -4.24
C SER A 294 8.98 22.48 -4.70
N ALA A 295 7.80 22.00 -4.32
CA ALA A 295 6.55 22.74 -4.58
C ALA A 295 6.37 23.96 -3.66
N ASP A 296 7.10 24.04 -2.54
CA ASP A 296 6.95 25.11 -1.55
C ASP A 296 7.68 26.40 -1.95
N ASP A 297 8.84 26.29 -2.60
CA ASP A 297 9.67 27.45 -2.99
C ASP A 297 10.14 27.46 -4.45
N ASN A 298 9.73 26.46 -5.23
CA ASN A 298 10.04 26.29 -6.65
C ASN A 298 11.56 26.27 -6.94
N ARG A 299 12.36 25.74 -6.01
CA ARG A 299 13.81 25.54 -6.17
C ARG A 299 14.16 24.06 -6.33
N ILE A 300 15.28 23.80 -7.01
CA ILE A 300 15.83 22.47 -7.19
C ILE A 300 16.86 22.19 -6.10
N TYR A 301 16.68 21.08 -5.41
CA TYR A 301 17.56 20.58 -4.36
C TYR A 301 18.18 19.25 -4.79
N PRO A 302 19.52 19.12 -4.81
CA PRO A 302 20.15 17.83 -5.02
C PRO A 302 20.10 17.01 -3.71
N MET A 303 19.64 15.77 -3.79
CA MET A 303 19.59 14.84 -2.65
C MET A 303 20.36 13.57 -2.99
N ASP A 304 21.32 13.24 -2.11
CA ASP A 304 22.04 11.97 -2.14
C ASP A 304 21.15 10.83 -1.59
N SER A 305 21.25 9.64 -2.18
CA SER A 305 20.55 8.46 -1.70
C SER A 305 21.30 7.17 -2.04
N SER A 306 21.32 6.22 -1.11
CA SER A 306 21.88 4.89 -1.39
C SER A 306 20.99 4.09 -2.34
N PHE A 307 19.67 4.30 -2.28
CA PHE A 307 18.70 3.65 -3.16
C PHE A 307 17.66 4.63 -3.68
N PHE A 308 17.33 4.52 -4.96
CA PHE A 308 16.20 5.19 -5.59
C PHE A 308 15.14 4.15 -5.94
N ILE A 309 13.91 4.35 -5.50
CA ILE A 309 12.77 3.46 -5.78
C ILE A 309 11.77 4.21 -6.66
N ASN A 310 11.58 3.71 -7.87
CA ASN A 310 10.58 4.22 -8.80
C ASN A 310 9.20 3.63 -8.48
N ALA A 311 8.37 4.41 -7.77
CA ALA A 311 6.99 4.08 -7.43
C ALA A 311 5.99 5.08 -8.08
N ALA A 312 6.37 5.70 -9.19
CA ALA A 312 5.67 6.83 -9.81
C ALA A 312 4.45 6.42 -10.66
N GLY A 313 3.88 5.23 -10.41
CA GLY A 313 2.67 4.77 -11.08
C GLY A 313 2.75 4.87 -12.61
N PRO A 314 1.77 5.48 -13.30
CA PRO A 314 1.79 5.64 -14.75
C PRO A 314 2.97 6.46 -15.30
N TRP A 315 3.61 7.29 -14.46
CA TRP A 315 4.78 8.11 -14.82
C TRP A 315 6.11 7.42 -14.53
N ALA A 316 6.10 6.16 -14.10
CA ALA A 316 7.32 5.40 -13.86
C ALA A 316 8.22 5.31 -15.10
N GLY A 317 7.65 5.33 -16.31
CA GLY A 317 8.40 5.39 -17.57
C GLY A 317 9.22 6.68 -17.72
N GLU A 318 8.68 7.83 -17.30
CA GLU A 318 9.39 9.12 -17.34
C GLU A 318 10.56 9.15 -16.34
N VAL A 319 10.31 8.68 -15.12
CA VAL A 319 11.37 8.54 -14.09
C VAL A 319 12.48 7.60 -14.56
N ALA A 320 12.13 6.49 -15.22
CA ALA A 320 13.10 5.56 -15.80
C ALA A 320 13.94 6.25 -16.90
N LYS A 321 13.33 7.04 -17.77
CA LYS A 321 14.03 7.84 -18.80
C LYS A 321 14.98 8.85 -18.15
N MET A 322 14.57 9.53 -17.08
CA MET A 322 15.44 10.42 -16.31
C MET A 322 16.66 9.68 -15.75
N ALA A 323 16.52 8.42 -15.36
CA ALA A 323 17.61 7.55 -14.91
C ALA A 323 18.48 6.98 -16.06
N GLY A 324 18.10 7.19 -17.33
CA GLY A 324 18.81 6.62 -18.49
C GLY A 324 18.37 5.20 -18.89
N ILE A 325 17.19 4.76 -18.42
CA ILE A 325 16.57 3.48 -18.80
C ILE A 325 15.51 3.75 -19.88
N GLY A 326 15.47 2.91 -20.91
CA GLY A 326 14.55 3.08 -22.05
C GLY A 326 14.97 4.13 -23.06
N VAL A 327 16.22 4.56 -23.01
CA VAL A 327 16.85 5.51 -23.93
C VAL A 327 18.10 4.87 -24.54
N ALA A 328 18.67 5.48 -25.59
CA ALA A 328 19.91 4.97 -26.17
C ALA A 328 21.00 4.80 -25.09
N GLY A 329 21.61 3.62 -25.00
CA GLY A 329 22.63 3.33 -24.00
C GLY A 329 22.59 1.90 -23.47
N GLU A 330 23.02 1.75 -22.22
CA GLU A 330 23.21 0.47 -21.51
C GLU A 330 21.89 -0.29 -21.27
N TYR A 331 20.81 0.45 -20.97
CA TYR A 331 19.48 -0.09 -20.73
C TYR A 331 18.47 0.44 -21.75
N PRO A 332 18.51 -0.02 -23.01
CA PRO A 332 17.74 0.58 -24.10
C PRO A 332 16.24 0.23 -24.09
N VAL A 333 15.85 -0.80 -23.33
CA VAL A 333 14.46 -1.26 -23.28
C VAL A 333 13.66 -0.34 -22.36
N ALA A 334 12.62 0.28 -22.92
CA ALA A 334 11.72 1.15 -22.16
C ALA A 334 10.89 0.37 -21.15
N LEU A 335 10.63 1.00 -20.00
CA LEU A 335 9.67 0.48 -19.05
C LEU A 335 8.28 0.51 -19.70
N PRO A 336 7.54 -0.62 -19.79
CA PRO A 336 6.29 -0.71 -20.53
C PRO A 336 5.10 -0.16 -19.73
N VAL A 337 5.25 1.04 -19.20
CA VAL A 337 4.25 1.75 -18.38
C VAL A 337 4.17 3.18 -18.89
N GLU A 338 2.99 3.55 -19.38
CA GLU A 338 2.68 4.88 -19.89
C GLU A 338 1.34 5.34 -19.29
N PRO A 339 1.13 6.65 -19.07
CA PRO A 339 -0.17 7.20 -18.68
C PRO A 339 -1.27 6.81 -19.67
N ARG A 340 -2.47 6.53 -19.17
CA ARG A 340 -3.64 6.19 -19.99
C ARG A 340 -4.61 7.34 -20.11
#